data_AF-A0A421F805-F1
#
_entry.id   AF-A0A421F805-F1
#
_cell.length_a   1.000
_cell.length_b   1.000
_cell.length_c   1.000
_cell.angle_alpha   90.00
_cell.angle_beta   90.00
_cell.angle_gamma   90.00
#
_symmetry.space_group_name_H-M   'P 1'
#
loop_
_entity.id
_entity.type
_entity.pdbx_description
1 polymer ?
#
loop_
_entity_poly.entity_id
_entity_poly.type
_entity_poly.pdbx_seq_one_letter_code
_entity_poly.pdbx_strand_id
1 'polypeptide(L)'
;MRDRIRVPVSVPTGPMVKRKFTLVPSHDVEIYLLIFCVSVRFTLGVFSCLRHVLFNPDVNVSRYRRKTPSWERYNREDGEMFSHNRHHLANLRPNPVNMSPDAGKLYEDVD
;
A
#
# COMPACT_ATOMS: atom_id res chain seq x y z
N MET A 1 -25.44 12.17 -46.00
CA MET A 1 -24.01 12.33 -46.33
C MET A 1 -23.27 13.01 -45.18
N ARG A 2 -22.40 12.27 -44.49
CA ARG A 2 -21.12 12.76 -43.91
C ARG A 2 -20.45 11.58 -43.20
N ASP A 3 -19.74 10.77 -43.99
CA ASP A 3 -18.81 9.77 -43.47
C ASP A 3 -17.65 10.48 -42.78
N ARG A 4 -17.48 10.24 -41.48
CA ARG A 4 -16.33 10.74 -40.73
C ARG A 4 -15.14 9.83 -41.02
N ILE A 5 -14.27 10.28 -41.93
CA ILE A 5 -12.97 9.66 -42.19
C ILE A 5 -12.15 9.71 -40.89
N ARG A 6 -11.99 8.58 -40.20
CA ARG A 6 -11.07 8.45 -39.07
C ARG A 6 -9.67 8.24 -39.62
N VAL A 7 -8.88 9.31 -39.67
CA VAL A 7 -7.45 9.21 -39.95
C VAL A 7 -6.75 8.67 -38.70
N PRO A 8 -6.04 7.54 -38.76
CA PRO A 8 -5.28 7.04 -37.62
C PRO A 8 -4.08 7.97 -37.38
N VAL A 9 -4.09 8.68 -36.25
CA VAL A 9 -2.94 9.48 -35.80
C VAL A 9 -1.89 8.51 -35.27
N SER A 10 -0.77 8.39 -35.98
CA SER A 10 0.39 7.63 -35.52
C SER A 10 1.01 8.35 -34.32
N VAL A 11 0.78 7.82 -33.12
CA VAL A 11 1.47 8.27 -31.91
C VAL A 11 2.92 7.78 -32.00
N PRO A 12 3.94 8.65 -31.85
CA PRO A 12 5.32 8.21 -31.83
C PRO A 12 5.57 7.44 -30.54
N THR A 13 5.50 6.12 -30.62
CA THR A 13 5.94 5.23 -29.55
C THR A 13 7.44 5.43 -29.40
N GLY A 14 7.85 6.11 -28.33
CA GLY A 14 9.26 6.30 -27.97
C GLY A 14 10.00 4.96 -27.85
N PRO A 15 11.34 4.97 -27.77
CA PRO A 15 12.15 3.76 -27.77
C PRO A 15 11.70 2.82 -26.64
N MET A 16 10.99 1.75 -27.02
CA MET A 16 10.66 0.68 -26.11
C MET A 16 11.97 -0.04 -25.78
N VAL A 17 12.54 0.27 -24.62
CA VAL A 17 13.66 -0.48 -24.05
C VAL A 17 13.17 -1.91 -23.90
N LYS A 18 13.60 -2.79 -24.81
CA LYS A 18 13.36 -4.22 -24.72
C LYS A 18 14.16 -4.75 -23.53
N ARG A 19 13.56 -4.71 -22.33
CA ARG A 19 14.10 -5.37 -21.14
C ARG A 19 14.16 -6.87 -21.42
N LYS A 20 15.35 -7.37 -21.73
CA LYS A 20 15.61 -8.80 -21.82
C LYS A 20 15.99 -9.27 -20.42
N PHE A 21 15.20 -10.17 -19.84
CA PHE A 21 15.60 -10.90 -18.65
C PHE A 21 16.58 -11.98 -19.09
N THR A 22 17.88 -11.72 -18.93
CA THR A 22 18.92 -12.73 -19.14
C THR A 22 18.99 -13.62 -17.92
N LEU A 23 18.44 -14.82 -18.02
CA LEU A 23 18.69 -15.89 -17.06
C LEU A 23 20.10 -16.41 -17.32
N VAL A 24 21.06 -15.98 -16.51
CA VAL A 24 22.43 -16.52 -16.54
C VAL A 24 22.49 -17.64 -15.51
N PRO A 25 22.60 -18.92 -15.91
CA PRO A 25 22.78 -20.00 -14.96
C PRO A 25 24.19 -19.89 -14.36
N SER A 26 24.32 -19.27 -13.19
CA SER A 26 25.54 -19.34 -12.40
C SER A 26 25.47 -20.57 -11.49
N HIS A 27 26.54 -21.34 -11.42
CA HIS A 27 26.69 -22.46 -10.49
C HIS A 27 27.10 -22.01 -9.06
N ASP A 28 27.06 -20.70 -8.78
CA ASP A 28 27.44 -20.15 -7.48
C ASP A 28 26.29 -20.19 -6.48
N VAL A 29 26.54 -20.84 -5.34
CA VAL A 29 25.56 -21.02 -4.24
C VAL A 29 25.07 -19.69 -3.68
N GLU A 30 25.93 -18.66 -3.67
CA GLU A 30 25.59 -17.32 -3.17
C GLU A 30 24.49 -16.63 -3.98
N ILE A 31 24.46 -16.85 -5.30
CA ILE A 31 23.46 -16.26 -6.19
C ILE A 31 22.08 -16.85 -5.90
N TYR A 32 21.98 -18.15 -5.60
CA TYR A 32 20.73 -18.77 -5.20
C TYR A 32 20.21 -18.21 -3.87
N LEU A 33 21.10 -17.96 -2.90
CA LEU A 33 20.72 -17.37 -1.62
C LEU A 33 20.21 -15.92 -1.79
N LEU A 34 20.85 -15.15 -2.67
CA LEU A 34 20.42 -13.80 -3.00
C LEU A 34 19.04 -13.80 -3.67
N ILE A 35 18.84 -14.65 -4.68
CA ILE A 35 17.54 -14.79 -5.36
C ILE A 35 16.47 -15.21 -4.36
N PHE A 36 16.77 -16.17 -3.47
CA PHE A 36 15.87 -16.58 -2.41
C PHE A 36 15.51 -15.40 -1.49
N CYS A 37 16.49 -14.68 -0.95
CA CYS A 37 16.26 -13.51 -0.10
C CYS A 37 15.40 -12.42 -0.78
N VAL A 38 15.71 -12.10 -2.05
CA VAL A 38 14.94 -11.12 -2.83
C VAL A 38 13.51 -11.63 -3.05
N SER A 39 13.34 -12.89 -3.40
CA SER A 39 12.02 -13.50 -3.61
C SER A 39 11.18 -13.47 -2.34
N VAL A 40 11.74 -13.84 -1.19
CA VAL A 40 11.05 -13.82 0.12
C VAL A 40 10.65 -12.41 0.51
N ARG A 41 11.55 -11.43 0.35
CA ARG A 41 11.22 -10.03 0.63
C ARG A 41 10.13 -9.51 -0.30
N PHE A 42 10.19 -9.88 -1.58
CA PHE A 42 9.18 -9.49 -2.55
C PHE A 42 7.81 -10.10 -2.23
N THR A 43 7.75 -11.40 -1.91
CA THR A 43 6.49 -12.06 -1.56
C THR A 43 5.90 -11.51 -0.27
N LEU A 44 6.71 -11.27 0.77
CA LEU A 44 6.26 -10.62 2.01
C LEU A 44 5.74 -9.21 1.76
N GLY A 45 6.42 -8.44 0.91
CA GLY A 45 5.98 -7.09 0.53
C GLY A 45 4.63 -7.10 -0.20
N VAL A 46 4.49 -7.94 -1.23
CA VAL A 46 3.24 -8.07 -1.99
C VAL A 46 2.10 -8.56 -1.08
N PHE A 47 2.36 -9.55 -0.22
CA PHE A 47 1.38 -10.06 0.73
C PHE A 47 0.95 -8.98 1.74
N SER A 48 1.90 -8.20 2.25
CA SER A 48 1.61 -7.07 3.13
C SER A 48 0.73 -6.02 2.43
N CYS A 49 1.06 -5.62 1.21
CA CYS A 49 0.24 -4.69 0.44
C CYS A 49 -1.17 -5.24 0.21
N LEU A 50 -1.29 -6.50 -0.20
CA LEU A 50 -2.59 -7.13 -0.44
C LEU A 50 -3.42 -7.21 0.85
N ARG A 51 -2.80 -7.58 1.97
CA ARG A 51 -3.45 -7.58 3.29
C ARG A 51 -3.94 -6.18 3.63
N HIS A 52 -3.13 -5.15 3.48
CA HIS A 52 -3.56 -3.78 3.73
C HIS A 52 -4.68 -3.33 2.78
N VAL A 53 -4.67 -3.69 1.50
CA VAL A 53 -5.77 -3.32 0.59
C VAL A 53 -7.09 -4.02 0.93
N LEU A 54 -7.04 -5.30 1.32
CA LEU A 54 -8.25 -6.08 1.62
C LEU A 54 -8.83 -5.80 3.01
N PHE A 55 -7.96 -5.61 4.01
CA PHE A 55 -8.35 -5.45 5.40
C PHE A 55 -8.35 -3.99 5.88
N ASN A 56 -7.91 -3.02 5.06
CA ASN A 56 -8.08 -1.62 5.41
C ASN A 56 -9.58 -1.25 5.31
N PRO A 57 -10.20 -0.78 6.41
CA PRO A 57 -11.60 -0.38 6.42
C PRO A 57 -11.89 0.85 5.54
N ASP A 58 -10.86 1.66 5.25
CA ASP A 58 -10.97 2.89 4.46
C ASP A 58 -10.97 2.61 2.95
N VAL A 59 -10.51 1.43 2.52
CA VAL A 59 -10.43 1.05 1.10
C VAL A 59 -11.74 0.35 0.66
N ASN A 60 -12.46 0.99 -0.25
CA ASN A 60 -13.77 0.52 -0.75
C ASN A 60 -13.69 -0.11 -2.15
N VAL A 61 -12.98 -1.24 -2.25
CA VAL A 61 -12.84 -1.95 -3.54
C VAL A 61 -14.11 -2.73 -3.92
N SER A 62 -14.85 -3.28 -2.95
CA SER A 62 -16.04 -4.10 -3.23
C SER A 62 -17.33 -3.26 -3.33
N ARG A 63 -18.22 -3.64 -4.26
CA ARG A 63 -19.54 -3.00 -4.43
C ARG A 63 -20.41 -3.14 -3.18
N TYR A 64 -20.24 -4.24 -2.43
CA TYR A 64 -20.90 -4.46 -1.14
C TYR A 64 -20.46 -3.42 -0.12
N ARG A 65 -19.15 -3.23 0.09
CA ARG A 65 -18.62 -2.23 1.05
C ARG A 65 -18.98 -0.79 0.72
N ARG A 66 -19.18 -0.45 -0.56
CA ARG A 66 -19.65 0.90 -0.95
C ARG A 66 -21.08 1.20 -0.52
N LYS A 67 -21.91 0.17 -0.37
CA LYS A 67 -23.32 0.31 0.04
C LYS A 67 -23.48 0.25 1.55
N THR A 68 -22.57 -0.43 2.25
CA THR A 68 -22.57 -0.52 3.71
C THR A 68 -22.09 0.80 4.33
N PRO A 69 -22.83 1.39 5.28
CA PRO A 69 -22.39 2.58 5.99
C PRO A 69 -21.12 2.31 6.78
N SER A 70 -20.26 3.33 6.95
CA SER A 70 -18.90 3.17 7.49
C SER A 70 -18.87 2.46 8.85
N TRP A 71 -19.84 2.71 9.72
CA TRP A 71 -19.92 2.13 11.08
C TRP A 71 -20.27 0.64 11.11
N GLU A 72 -20.94 0.09 10.07
CA GLU A 72 -21.21 -1.35 9.93
C GLU A 72 -20.05 -2.11 9.26
N ARG A 73 -19.06 -1.40 8.69
CA ARG A 73 -17.90 -2.03 8.03
C ARG A 73 -16.83 -2.49 9.01
N TYR A 74 -16.81 -1.94 10.22
CA TYR A 74 -15.84 -2.30 11.24
C TYR A 74 -16.42 -3.46 12.06
N ASN A 75 -15.73 -4.60 12.08
CA ASN A 75 -15.79 -5.41 13.29
C ASN A 75 -15.25 -4.53 14.41
N ARG A 76 -16.00 -4.38 15.50
CA ARG A 76 -15.66 -3.45 16.58
C ARG A 76 -14.22 -3.64 17.07
N GLU A 77 -13.81 -4.90 17.22
CA GLU A 77 -12.46 -5.30 17.65
C GLU A 77 -11.37 -4.92 16.64
N ASP A 78 -11.59 -5.17 15.35
CA ASP A 78 -10.62 -4.82 14.29
C ASP A 78 -10.47 -3.30 14.12
N GLY A 79 -11.57 -2.56 14.30
CA GLY A 79 -11.61 -1.10 14.23
C GLY A 79 -10.88 -0.42 15.39
N GLU A 80 -11.07 -0.92 16.61
CA GLU A 80 -10.34 -0.45 17.80
C GLU A 80 -8.83 -0.66 17.63
N MET A 81 -8.39 -1.84 17.18
CA MET A 81 -6.96 -2.11 16.98
C MET A 81 -6.35 -1.28 15.83
N PHE A 82 -7.09 -1.09 14.73
CA PHE A 82 -6.65 -0.26 13.60
C PHE A 82 -6.55 1.22 13.99
N SER A 83 -7.57 1.76 14.67
CA SER A 83 -7.56 3.15 15.15
C SER A 83 -6.46 3.38 16.18
N HIS A 84 -6.28 2.46 17.14
CA HIS A 84 -5.19 2.52 18.12
C HIS A 84 -3.82 2.61 17.44
N ASN A 85 -3.53 1.71 16.49
CA ASN A 85 -2.26 1.71 15.77
C ASN A 85 -2.06 2.98 14.92
N ARG A 86 -3.13 3.49 14.30
CA ARG A 86 -3.09 4.74 13.52
C ARG A 86 -2.86 5.97 14.41
N HIS A 87 -3.47 6.00 15.58
CA HIS A 87 -3.25 7.06 16.59
C HIS A 87 -1.82 7.02 17.12
N HIS A 88 -1.30 5.84 17.45
CA HIS A 88 0.10 5.68 17.87
C HIS A 88 1.07 6.19 16.79
N LEU A 89 0.87 5.79 15.52
CA LEU A 89 1.67 6.27 14.39
C LEU A 89 1.58 7.79 14.20
N ALA A 90 0.41 8.39 14.39
CA ALA A 90 0.22 9.83 14.30
C ALA A 90 0.93 10.60 15.43
N ASN A 91 1.14 9.95 16.58
CA ASN A 91 1.82 10.54 17.73
C ASN A 91 3.35 10.33 17.70
N LEU A 92 3.87 9.40 16.88
CA LEU A 92 5.33 9.22 16.70
C LEU A 92 6.01 10.48 16.18
N ARG A 93 5.29 11.30 15.40
CA ARG A 93 5.74 12.63 15.00
C ARG A 93 4.60 13.61 15.25
N PRO A 94 4.57 14.25 16.42
CA PRO A 94 3.43 15.05 16.81
C PRO A 94 3.23 16.21 15.82
N ASN A 95 2.01 16.32 15.31
CA ASN A 95 1.64 17.35 14.36
C ASN A 95 1.62 18.71 15.07
N PRO A 96 2.44 19.69 14.65
CA PRO A 96 2.47 21.01 15.31
C PRO A 96 1.13 21.75 15.25
N VAL A 97 0.23 21.36 14.33
CA VAL A 97 -1.11 21.94 14.20
C VAL A 97 -2.11 21.42 15.25
N ASN A 98 -1.90 20.20 15.78
CA ASN A 98 -2.84 19.53 16.69
C ASN A 98 -2.26 19.30 18.10
N MET A 99 -1.10 19.88 18.42
CA MET A 99 -0.62 19.91 19.80
C MET A 99 -1.49 20.88 20.59
N SER A 100 -2.43 20.36 21.37
CA SER A 100 -2.97 21.13 22.48
C SER A 100 -1.83 21.41 23.46
N PRO A 101 -1.80 22.58 24.13
CA PRO A 101 -0.77 22.91 25.13
C PRO A 101 -0.70 21.91 26.29
N ASP A 102 -1.70 21.03 26.45
CA ASP A 102 -1.75 19.99 27.48
C ASP A 102 -1.23 18.61 27.02
N ALA A 103 -0.86 18.41 25.75
CA ALA A 103 -0.42 17.11 25.24
C ALA A 103 0.89 16.59 25.89
N GLY A 104 1.71 17.48 26.45
CA GLY A 104 2.94 17.11 27.17
C GLY A 104 2.71 16.50 28.56
N LYS A 105 1.55 16.74 29.19
CA LYS A 105 1.29 16.29 30.57
C LYS A 105 0.82 14.83 30.68
N LEU A 106 0.38 14.21 29.58
CA LEU A 106 -0.07 12.82 29.57
C LEU A 106 1.08 11.80 29.52
N TYR A 107 2.32 12.25 29.28
CA TYR A 107 3.50 11.39 29.20
C TYR A 107 4.31 11.31 30.50
N GLU A 108 4.03 12.16 31.50
CA GLU A 108 4.77 12.17 32.78
C GLU A 108 4.25 11.17 33.83
N ASP A 109 3.09 10.54 33.60
CA ASP A 109 2.47 9.57 34.55
C ASP A 109 2.69 8.09 34.16
N VAL A 110 3.60 7.82 33.21
CA VAL A 110 3.98 6.46 32.81
C VAL A 110 5.50 6.27 32.97
N ASP A 111 5.99 6.45 34.18
CA ASP A 111 7.29 5.96 34.67
C ASP A 111 7.08 5.19 35.99
#